data_AF-A0A2V2FRT4-F1
#
_entry.id   AF-A0A2V2FRT4-F1
#
_cell.length_a   1.000
_cell.length_b   1.000
_cell.length_c   1.000
_cell.angle_alpha   90.00
_cell.angle_beta   90.00
_cell.angle_gamma   90.00
#
_symmetry.space_group_name_H-M   'P 1'
#
loop_
_entity.id
_entity.type
_entity.pdbx_description
1 polymer ?
#
loop_
_entity_poly.entity_id
_entity_poly.type
_entity_poly.pdbx_seq_one_letter_code
_entity_poly.pdbx_strand_id
1 'polypeptide(L)'
;MKKYKLWDILCHSSIELSAVFLILFVIDRINPAMGFIGSDQGDWLLLVFCASALANGLLTAAYLFKRENQSRRRDTEAGHGEKR
;
A
#
# COMPACT_ATOMS: atom_id res chain seq x y z
N MET A 1 15.96 11.54 0.09
CA MET A 1 14.75 12.36 0.31
C MET A 1 13.60 12.07 -0.65
N LYS A 2 13.82 11.81 -1.96
CA LYS A 2 12.72 11.53 -2.92
C LYS A 2 11.90 10.25 -2.65
N LYS A 3 12.54 9.18 -2.14
CA LYS A 3 11.88 7.88 -1.90
C LYS A 3 10.78 7.94 -0.83
N TYR A 4 10.99 8.72 0.22
CA TYR A 4 10.01 8.87 1.31
C TYR A 4 8.77 9.64 0.86
N LYS A 5 8.94 10.69 0.05
CA LYS A 5 7.81 11.44 -0.54
C LYS A 5 6.96 10.58 -1.46
N LEU A 6 7.57 9.72 -2.27
CA LEU A 6 6.82 8.83 -3.17
C LEU A 6 6.00 7.82 -2.38
N TRP A 7 6.57 7.25 -1.32
CA TRP A 7 5.88 6.28 -0.47
C TRP A 7 4.73 6.92 0.31
N ASP A 8 4.94 8.15 0.81
CA ASP A 8 3.92 8.94 1.49
C ASP A 8 2.73 9.24 0.57
N ILE A 9 3.01 9.69 -0.67
CA ILE A 9 1.97 9.95 -1.68
C ILE A 9 1.23 8.66 -2.06
N LEU A 10 1.94 7.54 -2.28
CA LEU A 10 1.34 6.24 -2.61
C LEU A 10 0.44 5.71 -1.49
N CYS A 11 0.85 5.91 -0.24
CA CYS A 11 0.07 5.51 0.91
C CYS A 11 -1.19 6.37 1.02
N HIS A 12 -1.04 7.70 0.93
CA HIS A 12 -2.16 8.63 0.97
C HIS A 12 -3.16 8.37 -0.15
N SER A 13 -2.68 8.25 -1.40
CA SER A 13 -3.53 7.98 -2.56
C SER A 13 -4.26 6.64 -2.46
N SER A 14 -3.64 5.61 -1.88
CA SER A 14 -4.31 4.32 -1.70
C SER A 14 -5.45 4.38 -0.68
N ILE A 15 -5.32 5.20 0.37
CA ILE A 15 -6.38 5.41 1.36
C ILE A 15 -7.54 6.17 0.74
N GLU A 16 -7.26 7.24 0.01
CA GLU A 16 -8.29 8.04 -0.67
C GLU A 16 -9.04 7.21 -1.74
N LEU A 17 -8.30 6.50 -2.60
CA LEU A 17 -8.89 5.64 -3.64
C LEU A 17 -9.73 4.51 -3.04
N SER A 18 -9.28 3.92 -1.92
CA SER A 18 -10.05 2.93 -1.14
C SER A 18 -11.37 3.52 -0.66
N ALA A 19 -11.33 4.70 -0.04
CA ALA A 19 -12.52 5.34 0.51
C ALA A 19 -13.53 5.69 -0.60
N VAL A 20 -13.06 6.26 -1.70
CA VAL A 20 -13.91 6.59 -2.86
C VAL A 20 -14.54 5.33 -3.44
N PHE A 21 -13.75 4.28 -3.66
CA PHE A 21 -14.26 3.01 -4.19
C PHE A 21 -15.32 2.39 -3.27
N LEU A 22 -15.08 2.37 -1.96
CA LEU A 22 -16.04 1.85 -0.98
C LEU A 22 -17.35 2.63 -0.97
N ILE A 23 -17.29 3.97 -0.99
CA ILE A 23 -18.48 4.82 -1.01
C ILE A 23 -19.30 4.54 -2.28
N LEU A 24 -18.66 4.53 -3.45
CA LEU A 24 -19.33 4.26 -4.72
C LEU A 24 -19.91 2.85 -4.78
N PHE A 25 -19.19 1.85 -4.25
CA PHE A 25 -19.69 0.48 -4.14
C PHE A 25 -20.95 0.38 -3.26
N VAL A 26 -20.98 1.06 -2.11
CA VAL A 26 -22.15 1.06 -1.21
C VAL A 26 -23.33 1.76 -1.87
N ILE A 27 -23.11 2.91 -2.53
CA ILE A 27 -24.17 3.63 -3.25
C ILE A 27 -24.73 2.76 -4.38
N ASP A 28 -23.88 2.08 -5.15
CA ASP A 28 -24.29 1.18 -6.23
C ASP A 28 -25.14 0.01 -5.71
N ARG A 29 -24.85 -0.50 -4.51
CA ARG A 29 -25.69 -1.53 -3.87
C ARG A 29 -27.06 -1.04 -3.43
N ILE A 30 -27.18 0.23 -3.04
CA ILE A 30 -28.46 0.82 -2.64
C ILE A 30 -29.26 1.28 -3.87
N ASN A 31 -28.57 1.73 -4.91
CA ASN A 31 -29.15 2.22 -6.15
C ASN A 31 -28.46 1.58 -7.37
N PRO A 32 -28.86 0.35 -7.75
CA PRO A 32 -28.24 -0.38 -8.86
C PRO A 32 -28.46 0.26 -10.24
N ALA A 33 -29.31 1.30 -10.33
CA ALA A 33 -29.42 2.11 -11.55
C ALA A 33 -28.15 2.95 -11.83
N MET A 34 -27.25 3.09 -10.86
CA MET A 34 -25.96 3.75 -11.02
C MET A 34 -25.04 2.96 -11.97
N GLY A 35 -25.15 1.62 -11.97
CA GLY A 35 -24.38 0.74 -12.86
C GLY A 35 -22.88 0.87 -12.70
N PHE A 36 -22.40 1.22 -11.50
CA PHE A 36 -20.99 1.51 -11.25
C PHE A 36 -20.15 0.24 -11.34
N ILE A 37 -20.60 -0.86 -10.72
CA ILE A 37 -19.95 -2.18 -10.82
C ILE A 37 -20.20 -2.76 -12.22
N GLY A 38 -19.12 -2.98 -12.97
CA GLY A 38 -19.18 -3.48 -14.36
C GLY A 38 -19.28 -2.37 -15.41
N SER A 39 -19.16 -1.10 -15.02
CA SER A 39 -18.91 0.00 -15.95
C SER A 39 -17.41 0.16 -16.20
N ASP A 40 -17.06 0.65 -17.40
CA ASP A 40 -15.67 0.96 -17.78
C ASP A 40 -15.00 1.89 -16.75
N GLN A 41 -15.73 2.89 -16.23
CA GLN A 41 -15.22 3.82 -15.22
C GLN A 41 -14.93 3.16 -13.87
N GLY A 42 -15.82 2.28 -13.40
CA GLY A 42 -15.63 1.53 -12.15
C GLY A 42 -14.45 0.57 -12.24
N ASP A 43 -14.30 -0.09 -13.39
CA ASP A 43 -13.21 -1.03 -13.65
C ASP A 43 -11.85 -0.33 -13.67
N TRP A 44 -11.75 0.85 -14.31
CA TRP A 44 -10.54 1.67 -14.27
C TRP A 44 -10.20 2.15 -12.86
N LEU A 45 -11.19 2.63 -12.10
CA LEU A 45 -10.95 3.09 -10.73
C LEU A 45 -10.46 1.94 -9.83
N LEU A 46 -11.08 0.77 -9.97
CA LEU A 46 -10.67 -0.45 -9.25
C LEU A 46 -9.24 -0.86 -9.63
N LEU A 47 -8.89 -0.81 -10.92
CA LEU A 47 -7.55 -1.13 -11.37
C LEU A 47 -6.50 -0.18 -10.78
N VAL A 48 -6.75 1.12 -10.80
CA VAL A 48 -5.83 2.13 -10.24
C VAL A 48 -5.69 1.95 -8.73
N PHE A 49 -6.78 1.68 -8.02
CA PHE A 49 -6.75 1.36 -6.59
C PHE A 49 -5.95 0.09 -6.29
N CYS A 50 -6.19 -1.00 -7.03
CA CYS A 50 -5.44 -2.24 -6.86
C CYS A 50 -3.95 -2.05 -7.15
N ALA A 51 -3.60 -1.31 -8.20
CA ALA A 51 -2.21 -1.02 -8.55
C ALA A 51 -1.51 -0.18 -7.46
N SER A 52 -2.19 0.84 -6.91
CA SER A 52 -1.63 1.66 -5.84
C SER A 52 -1.45 0.86 -4.54
N ALA A 53 -2.44 0.04 -4.17
CA ALA A 53 -2.39 -0.83 -3.00
C ALA A 53 -1.26 -1.87 -3.13
N LEU A 54 -1.10 -2.49 -4.31
CA LEU A 54 -0.04 -3.46 -4.57
C LEU A 54 1.35 -2.81 -4.49
N ALA A 55 1.53 -1.64 -5.11
CA ALA A 55 2.77 -0.89 -5.03
C ALA A 55 3.12 -0.52 -3.57
N ASN A 56 2.13 -0.07 -2.79
CA ASN A 56 2.34 0.26 -1.39
C ASN A 56 2.70 -0.97 -0.54
N GLY A 57 2.03 -2.10 -0.77
CA GLY A 57 2.32 -3.38 -0.12
C GLY A 57 3.73 -3.89 -0.42
N LEU A 58 4.16 -3.86 -1.69
CA LEU A 58 5.50 -4.26 -2.10
C LEU A 58 6.59 -3.37 -1.47
N LEU A 59 6.39 -2.05 -1.46
CA LEU A 59 7.32 -1.11 -0.82
C LEU A 59 7.41 -1.34 0.69
N THR A 60 6.28 -1.58 1.34
CA THR A 60 6.22 -1.88 2.78
C THR A 60 6.94 -3.18 3.10
N ALA A 61 6.67 -4.25 2.34
CA ALA A 61 7.34 -5.55 2.52
C ALA A 61 8.86 -5.42 2.31
N ALA A 62 9.29 -4.75 1.24
CA ALA A 62 10.71 -4.52 0.99
C ALA A 62 11.39 -3.71 2.11
N TYR A 63 10.69 -2.72 2.68
CA TYR A 63 11.19 -1.96 3.83
C TYR A 63 11.35 -2.84 5.08
N LEU A 64 10.34 -3.67 5.38
CA LEU A 64 10.37 -4.59 6.51
C LEU A 64 11.52 -5.62 6.38
N PHE A 65 11.67 -6.26 5.22
CA PHE A 65 12.76 -7.22 4.99
C PHE A 65 14.15 -6.58 5.12
N LYS A 66 14.31 -5.35 4.59
CA LYS A 66 15.58 -4.64 4.73
C LYS A 66 15.89 -4.28 6.18
N ARG A 67 14.88 -3.88 6.95
CA ARG A 67 15.00 -3.52 8.37
C ARG A 67 15.31 -4.75 9.23
N GLU A 68 14.64 -5.87 8.98
CA GLU A 68 14.92 -7.15 9.64
C GLU A 68 16.37 -7.59 9.41
N ASN A 69 16.83 -7.54 8.15
CA ASN A 69 18.18 -7.96 7.81
C ASN A 69 19.26 -7.03 8.42
N GLN A 70 18.95 -5.73 8.61
CA GLN A 70 19.85 -4.82 9.35
C GLN A 70 19.85 -5.09 10.86
N SER A 71 18.70 -5.43 11.45
CA SER A 71 18.62 -5.78 12.88
C SER A 71 19.49 -6.99 13.20
N ARG A 72 19.37 -8.07 12.40
CA ARG A 72 20.16 -9.30 12.60
C ARG A 72 21.68 -9.06 12.51
N ARG A 73 22.12 -8.13 11.66
CA ARG A 73 23.54 -7.77 11.55
C ARG A 73 24.06 -7.08 12.81
N ARG A 74 23.25 -6.19 13.41
CA ARG A 74 23.61 -5.51 14.67
C ARG A 74 23.75 -6.46 15.84
N ASP A 75 22.84 -7.44 15.95
CA ASP A 75 22.90 -8.43 17.03
C ASP A 75 24.15 -9.32 16.93
N THR A 76 24.57 -9.63 15.70
CA THR A 76 25.80 -10.42 15.44
C THR A 76 27.06 -9.64 15.78
N GLU A 77 27.10 -8.33 15.48
CA GLU A 77 28.23 -7.44 15.79
C GLU A 77 28.33 -7.16 17.30
N ALA A 78 27.20 -6.96 17.99
CA ALA A 78 27.15 -6.76 19.45
C ALA A 78 27.62 -8.01 20.22
N GLY A 79 27.20 -9.20 19.80
CA GLY A 79 27.64 -10.46 20.42
C GLY A 79 29.13 -10.79 20.22
N HIS A 80 29.79 -10.17 19.25
CA HIS A 80 31.23 -10.35 19.01
C HIS A 80 32.09 -9.36 19.81
N GLY A 81 31.55 -8.18 20.15
CA GLY A 81 32.21 -7.20 21.02
C GLY A 81 32.27 -7.62 22.50
N GLU A 82 31.28 -8.38 22.98
CA GLU A 82 31.22 -8.82 24.39
C GLU A 82 32.16 -9.99 24.73
N LYS A 83 32.78 -10.63 23.72
CA LYS A 83 33.72 -11.74 23.90
C LYS A 83 35.21 -11.34 23.84
N ARG A 84 35.52 -10.05 23.88
CA ARG A 84 36.91 -9.54 23.88
C ARG A 84 37.28 -8.86 25.19
#